data_AF-A0ABD5DG77-F1
#
_entry.id   AF-A0ABD5DG77-F1
#
_cell.length_a   1.000
_cell.length_b   1.000
_cell.length_c   1.000
_cell.angle_alpha   90.00
_cell.angle_beta   90.00
_cell.angle_gamma   90.00
#
_symmetry.space_group_name_H-M   'P 1'
#
loop_
_entity.id
_entity.type
_entity.pdbx_description
1 polymer ?
#
loop_
_entity_poly.entity_id
_entity_poly.type
_entity_poly.pdbx_seq_one_letter_code
_entity_poly.pdbx_strand_id
1 'polypeptide(L)' 'SLGRQYDLILVMEKHHLSEIGKIAPEARGKTMLFGHWLNDREIPDPYRKSDEAFLSVYILIEQASKAWAEKLAS' A
#
# COMPACT_ATOMS: atom_id res chain seq x y z
N SER A 1 -6.54 -18.64 3.28
CA SER A 1 -5.64 -17.76 2.51
C SER A 1 -4.89 -16.85 3.47
N LEU A 2 -3.68 -16.38 3.11
CA LEU A 2 -2.84 -15.51 3.95
C LEU A 2 -3.59 -14.24 4.38
N GLY A 3 -4.35 -13.62 3.46
CA GLY A 3 -5.13 -12.42 3.75
C GLY A 3 -6.21 -12.57 4.82
N ARG A 4 -6.62 -13.78 5.20
CA ARG A 4 -7.55 -13.99 6.33
C ARG A 4 -6.87 -13.80 7.69
N GLN A 5 -5.55 -13.95 7.76
CA GLN A 5 -4.77 -13.88 8.99
C GLN A 5 -4.44 -12.45 9.43
N TYR A 6 -4.73 -11.45 8.59
CA TYR A 6 -4.45 -10.03 8.86
C TYR A 6 -5.73 -9.21 8.86
N ASP A 7 -5.87 -8.29 9.80
CA ASP A 7 -7.04 -7.40 9.87
C ASP A 7 -6.97 -6.23 8.88
N LEU A 8 -5.78 -5.91 8.39
CA LEU A 8 -5.52 -4.84 7.42
C LEU A 8 -4.47 -5.29 6.40
N ILE A 9 -4.73 -5.03 5.12
CA ILE A 9 -3.81 -5.26 4.02
C ILE A 9 -3.55 -3.93 3.32
N LEU A 10 -2.29 -3.55 3.18
CA LEU A 10 -1.90 -2.31 2.51
C LEU A 10 -1.20 -2.63 1.18
N VAL A 11 -1.67 -2.03 0.09
CA VAL A 11 -1.11 -2.25 -1.25
C VAL A 11 -0.48 -0.98 -1.83
N MET A 12 0.52 -1.15 -2.69
CA MET A 12 1.26 0.00 -3.25
C MET A 12 0.49 0.78 -4.32
N GLU A 13 -0.37 0.10 -5.08
CA GLU A 13 -1.06 0.64 -6.26
C GLU A 13 -2.53 0.22 -6.27
N LYS A 14 -3.38 1.02 -6.91
CA LYS A 14 -4.83 0.78 -7.03
C LYS A 14 -5.13 -0.47 -7.85
N HIS A 15 -4.27 -0.83 -8.81
CA HIS A 15 -4.44 -2.05 -9.58
C HIS A 15 -4.37 -3.29 -8.67
N HIS A 16 -3.52 -3.29 -7.63
CA HIS A 16 -3.46 -4.35 -6.63
C HIS A 16 -4.77 -4.51 -5.85
N LEU A 17 -5.53 -3.43 -5.61
CA LEU A 17 -6.86 -3.52 -4.97
C LEU A 17 -7.82 -4.35 -5.82
N SER A 18 -7.76 -4.18 -7.14
CA SER A 18 -8.59 -4.93 -8.09
C SER A 18 -8.16 -6.39 -8.15
N GLU A 19 -6.85 -6.66 -8.17
CA GLU A 19 -6.31 -8.03 -8.18
C GLU A 19 -6.64 -8.80 -6.90
N ILE A 20 -6.55 -8.16 -5.73
CA ILE A 20 -6.98 -8.78 -4.46
C ILE A 20 -8.48 -9.11 -4.50
N GLY A 21 -9.30 -8.23 -5.07
CA GLY A 21 -10.74 -8.50 -5.25
C GLY A 21 -11.02 -9.74 -6.09
N LYS A 22 -10.15 -10.09 -7.04
CA LYS A 22 -10.25 -11.31 -7.86
C LYS A 22 -9.75 -12.56 -7.13
N ILE A 23 -8.63 -12.44 -6.40
CA ILE A 23 -7.94 -13.57 -5.75
C ILE A 23 -8.61 -13.95 -4.42
N ALA A 24 -8.99 -12.94 -3.62
CA ALA A 24 -9.58 -13.11 -2.29
C ALA A 24 -10.66 -12.04 -2.08
N PRO A 25 -11.87 -12.24 -2.62
CA PRO A 25 -12.99 -11.29 -2.49
C PRO A 25 -13.27 -10.90 -1.04
N GLU A 26 -13.11 -11.82 -0.09
CA GLU A 26 -13.31 -11.59 1.35
C GLU A 26 -12.29 -10.62 1.96
N ALA A 27 -11.11 -10.48 1.35
CA ALA A 27 -10.06 -9.59 1.82
C ALA A 27 -10.23 -8.15 1.29
N ARG A 28 -11.06 -7.94 0.26
CA ARG A 28 -11.23 -6.64 -0.41
C ARG A 28 -11.69 -5.53 0.53
N GLY A 29 -12.57 -5.85 1.49
CA GLY A 29 -13.12 -4.88 2.45
C GLY A 29 -12.10 -4.36 3.47
N LYS A 30 -11.01 -5.10 3.68
CA LYS A 30 -9.92 -4.75 4.59
C LYS A 30 -8.60 -4.46 3.89
N THR A 31 -8.67 -4.21 2.58
CA THR A 31 -7.51 -3.84 1.76
C THR A 31 -7.59 -2.36 1.41
N MET A 32 -6.52 -1.62 1.70
CA MET A 32 -6.41 -0.17 1.46
C MET A 32 -5.10 0.17 0.74
N LEU A 33 -5.04 1.35 0.13
CA LEU A 33 -3.81 1.84 -0.49
C LEU A 33 -2.81 2.27 0.59
N PHE A 34 -1.54 1.96 0.41
CA PHE A 34 -0.49 2.34 1.34
C PHE A 34 -0.36 3.87 1.40
N GLY A 35 -0.44 4.58 0.28
CA GLY A 35 -0.51 6.04 0.25
C GLY A 35 -1.91 6.64 0.41
N HIS A 36 -2.87 5.92 1.02
CA HIS A 36 -4.24 6.43 1.23
C HIS A 36 -4.24 7.81 1.91
N TRP A 37 -3.47 7.96 2.98
CA TRP A 37 -3.35 9.22 3.74
C TRP A 37 -2.48 10.29 3.06
N LEU A 38 -1.90 9.99 1.90
CA LEU A 38 -1.16 10.93 1.07
C LEU A 38 -1.99 11.36 -0.15
N ASN A 39 -3.29 11.58 0.03
CA ASN A 39 -4.27 11.87 -1.03
C ASN A 39 -4.41 10.71 -2.03
N ASP A 40 -4.60 9.48 -1.53
CA ASP A 40 -4.75 8.27 -2.35
C ASP A 40 -3.63 8.09 -3.39
N ARG A 41 -2.40 8.41 -2.97
CA ARG A 41 -1.21 8.35 -3.82
C ARG A 41 -0.70 6.93 -3.95
N GLU A 42 -0.44 6.52 -5.17
CA GLU A 42 0.19 5.24 -5.48
C GLU A 42 1.71 5.33 -5.26
N ILE A 43 2.29 4.23 -4.80
CA ILE A 43 3.74 4.06 -4.65
C ILE A 43 4.20 3.23 -5.85
N PRO A 44 4.93 3.85 -6.80
CA PRO A 44 5.31 3.15 -8.03
C PRO A 44 6.38 2.10 -7.76
N ASP A 45 6.37 1.03 -8.55
CA ASP A 45 7.41 -0.01 -8.50
C ASP A 45 8.78 0.54 -8.96
N PRO A 46 9.81 0.55 -8.08
CA PRO A 46 11.15 1.00 -8.43
C PRO A 46 11.99 -0.10 -9.12
N TYR A 47 11.44 -1.29 -9.35
CA TYR A 47 12.18 -2.41 -9.92
C TYR A 47 12.85 -2.07 -11.25
N ARG A 48 14.15 -2.35 -11.34
CA ARG A 48 15.02 -2.06 -12.50
C ARG A 48 15.08 -0.57 -12.91
N LYS A 49 14.85 0.36 -11.96
CA LYS A 49 15.02 1.81 -12.17
C LYS A 49 16.36 2.29 -11.61
N SER A 50 16.65 3.58 -11.80
CA SER A 50 17.84 4.22 -11.23
C SER A 50 17.74 4.34 -9.71
N ASP A 51 18.88 4.56 -9.06
CA ASP A 51 18.95 4.81 -7.62
C ASP A 51 18.11 6.03 -7.21
N GLU A 52 18.01 7.06 -8.05
CA GLU A 52 17.16 8.22 -7.75
C GLU A 52 15.67 7.86 -7.73
N ALA A 53 15.23 6.98 -8.62
CA ALA A 53 13.86 6.49 -8.63
C ALA A 53 13.57 5.64 -7.38
N PHE A 54 14.54 4.83 -6.96
CA PHE A 54 14.46 4.06 -5.71
C PHE A 54 14.35 4.97 -4.49
N LEU A 55 15.16 6.03 -4.43
CA LEU A 55 15.13 7.01 -3.34
C LEU A 55 13.81 7.77 -3.31
N SER A 56 13.27 8.16 -4.48
CA SER A 56 11.97 8.79 -4.57
C SER A 56 10.86 7.90 -4.00
N VAL A 57 10.86 6.61 -4.34
CA VAL A 57 9.91 5.63 -3.79
C VAL A 57 10.10 5.42 -2.29
N TYR A 58 11.34 5.36 -1.81
CA TYR A 58 11.64 5.24 -0.38
C TYR A 58 11.04 6.40 0.42
N ILE A 59 11.18 7.65 -0.05
CA ILE A 59 10.59 8.82 0.60
C ILE A 59 9.06 8.71 0.65
N LEU A 60 8.42 8.21 -0.41
CA LEU A 60 6.96 8.00 -0.41
C LEU A 60 6.54 6.92 0.60
N ILE A 61 7.28 5.82 0.67
CA ILE A 61 7.05 4.76 1.66
C ILE A 61 7.18 5.32 3.07
N GLU A 62 8.23 6.10 3.35
CA GLU A 62 8.44 6.70 4.68
C GLU A 62 7.27 7.62 5.08
N GLN A 63 6.85 8.53 4.18
CA GLN A 63 5.75 9.45 4.44
C GLN A 63 4.43 8.71 4.70
N ALA A 64 4.12 7.71 3.88
CA ALA A 64 2.90 6.92 4.03
C ALA A 64 2.95 6.05 5.29
N SER A 65 4.11 5.51 5.64
CA SER A 65 4.30 4.72 6.88
C SER A 65 4.03 5.56 8.12
N LYS A 66 4.56 6.79 8.17
CA LYS A 66 4.31 7.74 9.28
C LYS A 66 2.83 8.08 9.39
N ALA A 67 2.18 8.40 8.27
CA ALA A 67 0.75 8.71 8.25
C ALA A 67 -0.11 7.53 8.73
N TRP A 68 0.24 6.29 8.34
CA TRP A 68 -0.45 5.10 8.85
C TRP A 68 -0.19 4.86 10.34
N ALA A 69 1.04 5.02 10.81
CA ALA A 69 1.37 4.87 12.22
C ALA A 69 0.55 5.84 13.09
N GLU A 70 0.41 7.09 12.66
CA GLU A 70 -0.45 8.09 13.35
C GLU A 70 -1.92 7.68 13.40
N LYS A 71 -2.44 7.04 12.35
CA LYS A 71 -3.85 6.60 12.27
C LYS A 71 -4.14 5.28 12.97
N LEU A 72 -3.13 4.43 13.14
CA LEU A 72 -3.26 3.16 13.85
C LEU A 72 -2.98 3.30 15.36
N ALA A 73 -2.29 4.37 15.77
CA ALA A 73 -2.01 4.67 17.17
C ALA A 73 -3.19 5.34 17.90
N SER A 74 -4.25 5.73 17.18
CA SER A 74 -5.50 6.28 17.73
C SER A 74 -6.54 5.20 17.95
#